data_AF-A0A9P4HX41-F1
#
_entry.id   AF-A0A9P4HX41-F1
#
_cell.length_a   1.000
_cell.length_b   1.000
_cell.length_c   1.000
_cell.angle_alpha   90.00
_cell.angle_beta   90.00
_cell.angle_gamma   90.00
#
_symmetry.space_group_name_H-M   'P 1'
#
loop_
_entity.id
_entity.type
_entity.pdbx_description
1 polymer ?
#
loop_
_entity_poly.entity_id
_entity_poly.type
_entity_poly.pdbx_seq_one_letter_code
_entity_poly.pdbx_strand_id
1 'polypeptide(L)'
;MVIDAAEYHPVSSIKRVQFCQVTSSSMPTNKAAAPYLISDPIPEASADELVKIKSVSFRTYRASYTWFEARILRREPGDCVIPEWQNDMTAPTRIVPDPETEAPRFRRHGWAFVEHNGRQGWKIQHNVTARPHYRVHEVEWNVNKPMDPIEGTGDGDGFVETLKPGDRIAVYARAMFPGWANHVAEFQIDVRYSI
;
A
#
# COMPACT_ATOMS: atom_id res chain seq x y z
N MET A 1 -19.78 -28.58 25.07
CA MET A 1 -19.22 -28.38 23.72
C MET A 1 -19.05 -26.88 23.55
N VAL A 2 -17.81 -26.38 23.52
CA VAL A 2 -17.56 -24.97 23.23
C VAL A 2 -17.49 -24.82 21.72
N ILE A 3 -18.41 -24.06 21.14
CA ILE A 3 -18.22 -23.53 19.79
C ILE A 3 -17.33 -22.31 20.00
N ASP A 4 -16.06 -22.44 19.61
CA ASP A 4 -15.12 -21.33 19.68
C ASP A 4 -15.56 -20.26 18.68
N ALA A 5 -15.80 -19.04 19.17
CA ALA A 5 -16.50 -18.01 18.41
C ALA A 5 -15.52 -17.30 17.47
N ALA A 6 -15.22 -17.92 16.33
CA ALA A 6 -14.43 -17.32 15.27
C ALA A 6 -15.10 -16.02 14.80
N GLU A 7 -14.57 -14.87 15.21
CA GLU A 7 -15.07 -13.57 14.79
C GLU A 7 -14.89 -13.41 13.27
N TYR A 8 -15.98 -13.55 12.51
CA TYR A 8 -15.93 -13.41 11.05
C TYR A 8 -15.96 -11.94 10.65
N HIS A 9 -14.80 -11.41 10.26
CA HIS A 9 -14.67 -10.05 9.72
C HIS A 9 -14.70 -10.09 8.19
N PRO A 10 -15.55 -9.29 7.51
CA PRO A 10 -15.43 -9.12 6.08
C PRO A 10 -14.03 -8.60 5.68
N VAL A 11 -13.59 -9.02 4.50
CA VAL A 11 -12.27 -8.72 3.96
C VAL A 11 -12.43 -8.21 2.54
N SER A 12 -11.98 -6.98 2.29
CA SER A 12 -11.75 -6.50 0.93
C SER A 12 -10.35 -6.93 0.52
N SER A 13 -10.22 -7.63 -0.61
CA SER A 13 -8.94 -8.18 -1.08
C SER A 13 -8.71 -7.83 -2.54
N ILE A 14 -7.52 -7.30 -2.83
CA ILE A 14 -7.09 -6.96 -4.19
C ILE A 14 -5.66 -7.47 -4.43
N LYS A 15 -5.42 -7.99 -5.64
CA LYS A 15 -4.20 -8.72 -5.97
C LYS A 15 -3.72 -8.37 -7.39
N ARG A 16 -2.41 -8.16 -7.56
CA ARG A 16 -1.76 -8.01 -8.87
C ARG A 16 -0.61 -9.00 -9.03
N VAL A 17 -0.67 -9.82 -10.08
CA VAL A 17 0.31 -10.86 -10.45
C VAL A 17 1.13 -10.50 -11.70
N GLN A 18 1.11 -9.23 -12.11
CA GLN A 18 1.85 -8.76 -13.27
C GLN A 18 3.26 -8.34 -12.86
N PHE A 19 4.27 -8.97 -13.44
CA PHE A 19 5.66 -8.62 -13.16
C PHE A 19 5.97 -7.14 -13.43
N CYS A 20 6.64 -6.50 -12.47
CA CYS A 20 7.14 -5.13 -12.55
C CYS A 20 8.59 -5.08 -12.04
N GLN A 21 9.43 -4.28 -12.70
CA GLN A 21 10.79 -4.00 -12.27
C GLN A 21 11.00 -2.50 -12.12
N VAL A 22 11.37 -2.05 -10.93
CA VAL A 22 11.73 -0.65 -10.63
C VAL A 22 13.24 -0.58 -10.45
N THR A 23 13.97 -0.12 -11.46
CA THR A 23 15.44 0.00 -11.41
C THR A 23 15.83 1.41 -10.99
N SER A 24 16.74 1.56 -10.03
CA SER A 24 17.17 2.87 -9.50
C SER A 24 17.76 3.80 -10.56
N SER A 25 18.53 3.25 -11.51
CA SER A 25 19.14 3.96 -12.63
C SER A 25 18.15 4.47 -13.69
N SER A 26 16.86 4.15 -13.55
CA SER A 26 15.79 4.79 -14.34
C SER A 26 15.58 6.27 -13.97
N MET A 27 16.28 6.77 -12.95
CA MET A 27 16.23 8.15 -12.46
C MET A 27 17.65 8.71 -12.25
N PRO A 28 17.94 9.97 -12.64
CA PRO A 28 19.25 10.59 -12.45
C PRO A 28 19.74 10.62 -10.99
N THR A 29 18.80 10.71 -10.05
CA THR A 29 19.05 10.71 -8.59
C THR A 29 19.43 9.33 -8.03
N ASN A 30 19.34 8.26 -8.84
CA ASN A 30 19.38 6.87 -8.40
C ASN A 30 18.41 6.57 -7.24
N LYS A 31 17.29 7.30 -7.18
CA LYS A 31 16.09 6.97 -6.38
C LYS A 31 14.96 6.74 -7.38
N ALA A 32 14.27 5.62 -7.28
CA ALA A 32 13.17 5.27 -8.16
C ALA A 32 12.01 4.70 -7.34
N ALA A 33 10.78 4.99 -7.76
CA ALA A 33 9.55 4.44 -7.24
C ALA A 33 8.57 4.23 -8.40
N ALA A 34 7.78 3.16 -8.36
CA ALA A 34 6.60 3.02 -9.21
C ALA A 34 5.43 2.49 -8.37
N PRO A 35 4.21 3.05 -8.52
CA PRO A 35 3.02 2.50 -7.90
C PRO A 35 2.69 1.14 -8.55
N TYR A 36 2.71 0.08 -7.74
CA TYR A 36 2.48 -1.29 -8.19
C TYR A 36 1.01 -1.70 -8.06
N LEU A 37 0.32 -1.28 -6.99
CA LEU A 37 -1.07 -1.63 -6.74
C LEU A 37 -1.76 -0.47 -6.02
N ILE A 38 -2.99 -0.15 -6.40
CA ILE A 38 -3.86 0.79 -5.71
C ILE A 38 -5.18 0.06 -5.47
N SER A 39 -5.67 0.07 -4.22
CA SER A 39 -6.88 -0.65 -3.87
C SER A 39 -8.15 0.00 -4.42
N ASP A 40 -9.22 -0.78 -4.44
CA ASP A 40 -10.58 -0.24 -4.41
C ASP A 40 -10.81 0.59 -3.14
N PRO A 41 -11.81 1.48 -3.12
CA PRO A 41 -12.15 2.23 -1.92
C PRO A 41 -12.47 1.28 -0.76
N ILE A 42 -11.97 1.57 0.43
CA ILE A 42 -12.37 0.88 1.65
C ILE A 42 -13.89 1.13 1.81
N PRO A 43 -14.71 0.07 1.99
CA PRO A 43 -16.16 0.21 2.00
C PRO A 43 -16.67 1.28 2.97
N GLU A 44 -17.70 1.99 2.54
CA GLU A 44 -18.49 2.87 3.41
C GLU A 44 -19.52 2.03 4.16
N ALA A 45 -19.64 2.28 5.46
CA ALA A 45 -20.69 1.70 6.30
C ALA A 45 -22.05 2.33 5.92
N SER A 46 -23.17 1.66 6.22
CA SER A 46 -24.44 2.39 6.26
C SER A 46 -24.46 3.36 7.46
N ALA A 47 -25.45 4.25 7.53
CA ALA A 47 -25.43 5.42 8.42
C ALA A 47 -25.32 5.11 9.92
N ASP A 48 -25.64 3.87 10.35
CA ASP A 48 -25.62 3.41 11.75
C ASP A 48 -24.46 2.43 12.06
N GLU A 49 -23.57 2.15 11.09
CA GLU A 49 -22.49 1.16 11.17
C GLU A 49 -21.09 1.81 11.26
N LEU A 50 -20.07 1.07 11.71
CA LEU A 50 -18.72 1.62 11.91
C LEU A 50 -17.62 0.70 11.37
N VAL A 51 -17.21 0.96 10.13
CA VAL A 51 -16.06 0.33 9.47
C VAL A 51 -14.76 0.58 10.24
N LYS A 52 -14.43 -0.35 11.14
CA LYS A 52 -13.17 -0.39 11.89
C LYS A 52 -12.25 -1.35 11.17
N ILE A 53 -11.22 -0.81 10.53
CA ILE A 53 -10.20 -1.61 9.88
C ILE A 53 -9.39 -2.31 10.98
N LYS A 54 -9.50 -3.64 11.05
CA LYS A 54 -8.80 -4.45 12.05
C LYS A 54 -7.35 -4.69 11.65
N SER A 55 -7.10 -5.00 10.38
CA SER A 55 -5.74 -5.12 9.87
C SER A 55 -5.61 -5.03 8.35
N VAL A 56 -4.38 -4.75 7.90
CA VAL A 56 -3.98 -4.79 6.49
C VAL A 56 -2.83 -5.77 6.29
N SER A 57 -2.97 -6.72 5.35
CA SER A 57 -1.95 -7.71 4.97
C SER A 57 -1.16 -7.26 3.72
N PHE A 58 0.13 -7.63 3.62
CA PHE A 58 0.96 -7.39 2.44
C PHE A 58 1.93 -8.54 2.11
N ARG A 59 2.16 -8.83 0.82
CA ARG A 59 3.02 -9.93 0.34
C ARG A 59 4.23 -9.45 -0.47
N THR A 60 5.46 -9.78 -0.04
CA THR A 60 6.74 -9.14 -0.52
C THR A 60 7.92 -10.12 -0.77
N TYR A 61 9.12 -9.62 -1.16
CA TYR A 61 10.18 -10.37 -1.89
C TYR A 61 11.68 -10.13 -1.47
N ARG A 62 12.63 -10.59 -2.33
CA ARG A 62 14.11 -10.85 -2.22
C ARG A 62 15.09 -9.61 -2.42
N ALA A 63 16.18 -9.30 -1.65
CA ALA A 63 16.77 -7.91 -1.40
C ALA A 63 17.01 -6.84 -2.49
N SER A 64 17.00 -5.59 -1.98
CA SER A 64 18.20 -4.73 -1.83
C SER A 64 17.90 -3.46 -0.98
N TYR A 65 18.50 -2.29 -1.31
CA TYR A 65 17.95 -0.95 -1.00
C TYR A 65 16.65 -0.71 -1.81
N THR A 66 15.74 -1.67 -1.73
CA THR A 66 14.46 -1.73 -2.41
C THR A 66 13.43 -2.18 -1.40
N TRP A 67 12.32 -1.45 -1.33
CA TRP A 67 11.27 -1.67 -0.35
C TRP A 67 9.90 -1.38 -0.95
N PHE A 68 8.86 -1.81 -0.25
CA PHE A 68 7.49 -1.43 -0.53
C PHE A 68 7.04 -0.34 0.44
N GLU A 69 6.25 0.62 -0.04
CA GLU A 69 5.76 1.78 0.72
C GLU A 69 4.25 1.92 0.49
N ALA A 70 3.46 1.87 1.56
CA ALA A 70 2.03 2.15 1.55
C ALA A 70 1.80 3.66 1.68
N ARG A 71 0.85 4.20 0.92
CA ARG A 71 0.32 5.55 1.04
C ARG A 71 -1.20 5.49 1.06
N ILE A 72 -1.82 6.37 1.82
CA ILE A 72 -3.29 6.49 1.88
C ILE A 72 -3.70 7.57 0.87
N LEU A 73 -4.55 7.21 -0.08
CA LEU A 73 -5.21 8.15 -0.99
C LEU A 73 -6.61 8.45 -0.46
N ARG A 74 -6.88 9.71 -0.13
CA ARG A 74 -8.20 10.19 0.31
C ARG A 74 -8.79 11.11 -0.74
N ARG A 75 -10.10 11.05 -0.96
CA ARG A 75 -10.79 11.96 -1.88
C ARG A 75 -10.79 13.38 -1.29
N GLU A 76 -10.36 14.37 -2.07
CA GLU A 76 -10.44 15.79 -1.69
C GLU A 76 -11.91 16.26 -1.75
N PRO A 77 -12.42 17.00 -0.75
CA PRO A 77 -13.81 17.44 -0.72
C PRO A 77 -14.07 18.55 -1.74
N GLY A 78 -14.88 18.24 -2.75
CA GLY A 78 -15.34 19.19 -3.78
C GLY A 78 -16.11 18.48 -4.91
N ASP A 79 -16.84 19.25 -5.70
CA ASP A 79 -17.78 18.76 -6.75
C ASP A 79 -17.10 18.16 -8.00
N CYS A 80 -15.89 17.62 -7.84
CA CYS A 80 -15.18 16.86 -8.87
C CYS A 80 -15.88 15.51 -9.10
N VAL A 81 -16.89 15.53 -9.97
CA VAL A 81 -17.44 14.35 -10.65
C VAL A 81 -16.39 13.83 -11.64
N ILE A 82 -15.42 13.09 -11.11
CA ILE A 82 -14.40 12.38 -11.89
C ILE A 82 -15.13 11.25 -12.64
N PRO A 83 -15.13 11.22 -13.99
CA PRO A 83 -15.74 10.13 -14.74
C PRO A 83 -15.06 8.81 -14.40
N GLU A 84 -15.79 7.70 -14.38
CA GLU A 84 -15.27 6.39 -13.93
C GLU A 84 -14.01 5.95 -14.70
N TRP A 85 -13.92 6.28 -16.00
CA TRP A 85 -12.75 6.03 -16.84
C TRP A 85 -11.50 6.87 -16.50
N GLN A 86 -11.64 7.96 -15.74
CA GLN A 86 -10.50 8.69 -15.13
C GLN A 86 -10.15 8.16 -13.73
N ASN A 87 -11.00 7.32 -13.14
CA ASN A 87 -10.75 6.64 -11.88
C ASN A 87 -9.86 5.39 -12.07
N ASP A 88 -9.44 5.09 -13.32
CA ASP A 88 -8.46 4.04 -13.64
C ASP A 88 -7.05 4.44 -13.19
N MET A 89 -6.83 4.24 -11.89
CA MET A 89 -5.52 4.31 -11.26
C MET A 89 -4.80 2.95 -11.25
N THR A 90 -5.30 1.93 -11.97
CA THR A 90 -4.93 0.53 -11.72
C THR A 90 -3.49 0.18 -12.11
N ALA A 91 -2.88 0.93 -13.04
CA ALA A 91 -1.49 0.70 -13.45
C ALA A 91 -0.74 1.99 -13.88
N PRO A 92 -0.26 2.82 -12.94
CA PRO A 92 0.62 3.94 -13.28
C PRO A 92 2.05 3.40 -13.48
N THR A 93 2.34 2.90 -14.69
CA THR A 93 3.64 2.37 -15.14
C THR A 93 4.78 3.41 -15.18
N ARG A 94 4.54 4.62 -14.67
CA ARG A 94 5.52 5.70 -14.57
C ARG A 94 6.44 5.46 -13.38
N ILE A 95 7.72 5.23 -13.66
CA ILE A 95 8.77 5.37 -12.64
C ILE A 95 8.95 6.87 -12.34
N VAL A 96 9.04 7.22 -11.07
CA VAL A 96 9.24 8.59 -10.54
C VAL A 96 10.36 8.58 -9.48
N PRO A 97 11.02 9.71 -9.19
CA PRO A 97 12.14 9.72 -8.24
C PRO A 97 11.70 9.56 -6.78
N ASP A 98 10.51 10.07 -6.45
CA ASP A 98 9.82 9.88 -5.18
C ASP A 98 8.29 9.88 -5.40
N PRO A 99 7.49 9.04 -4.71
CA PRO A 99 6.04 9.05 -4.81
C PRO A 99 5.38 10.41 -4.64
N GLU A 100 5.94 11.32 -3.84
CA GLU A 100 5.42 12.67 -3.61
C GLU A 100 5.34 13.51 -4.89
N THR A 101 6.18 13.20 -5.89
CA THR A 101 6.15 13.89 -7.18
C THR A 101 4.92 13.57 -8.03
N GLU A 102 4.16 12.49 -7.72
CA GLU A 102 2.85 12.22 -8.33
C GLU A 102 1.70 12.89 -7.56
N ALA A 103 1.90 13.52 -6.39
CA ALA A 103 0.80 14.17 -5.65
C ALA A 103 0.01 15.21 -6.49
N PRO A 104 0.64 16.04 -7.35
CA PRO A 104 -0.10 16.93 -8.25
C PRO A 104 -0.91 16.21 -9.34
N ARG A 105 -0.57 14.96 -9.67
CA ARG A 105 -1.37 14.10 -10.56
C ARG A 105 -2.60 13.58 -9.82
N PHE A 106 -2.44 13.03 -8.62
CA PHE A 106 -3.58 12.52 -7.84
C PHE A 106 -4.60 13.64 -7.56
N ARG A 107 -4.15 14.86 -7.21
CA ARG A 107 -5.05 16.01 -6.99
C ARG A 107 -5.86 16.43 -8.24
N ARG A 108 -5.29 16.29 -9.44
CA ARG A 108 -6.05 16.52 -10.70
C ARG A 108 -7.19 15.51 -10.90
N HIS A 109 -7.13 14.37 -10.23
CA HIS A 109 -8.19 13.36 -10.18
C HIS A 109 -8.90 13.36 -8.80
N GLY A 110 -8.81 14.45 -8.03
CA GLY A 110 -9.50 14.62 -6.74
C GLY A 110 -9.03 13.71 -5.62
N TRP A 111 -7.80 13.19 -5.67
CA TRP A 111 -7.19 12.37 -4.60
C TRP A 111 -5.96 13.07 -4.00
N ALA A 112 -5.85 13.07 -2.66
CA ALA A 112 -4.67 13.53 -1.94
C ALA A 112 -3.98 12.37 -1.21
N PHE A 113 -2.66 12.42 -1.09
CA PHE A 113 -1.98 11.62 -0.07
C PHE A 113 -2.33 12.16 1.32
N VAL A 114 -2.71 11.28 2.23
CA VAL A 114 -2.91 11.64 3.65
C VAL A 114 -1.55 11.72 4.34
N GLU A 115 -1.36 12.77 5.13
CA GLU A 115 -0.19 12.95 5.97
C GLU A 115 -0.49 12.54 7.42
N HIS A 116 0.50 11.94 8.08
CA HIS A 116 0.47 11.56 9.48
C HIS A 116 1.85 11.83 10.08
N ASN A 117 1.94 12.59 11.18
CA ASN A 117 3.21 12.94 11.85
C ASN A 117 4.33 13.43 10.89
N GLY A 118 3.98 14.22 9.87
CA GLY A 118 4.93 14.74 8.87
C GLY A 118 5.42 13.71 7.82
N ARG A 119 4.85 12.51 7.77
CA ARG A 119 5.08 11.52 6.69
C ARG A 119 3.81 11.26 5.88
N GLN A 120 3.96 11.10 4.57
CA GLN A 120 2.87 10.74 3.63
C GLN A 120 2.96 9.29 3.14
N GLY A 121 3.81 8.47 3.76
CA GLY A 121 4.03 7.07 3.41
C GLY A 121 4.63 6.24 4.54
N TRP A 122 4.21 4.98 4.60
CA TRP A 122 4.62 3.98 5.58
C TRP A 122 5.41 2.88 4.88
N LYS A 123 6.62 2.60 5.34
CA LYS A 123 7.42 1.48 4.81
C LYS A 123 6.75 0.16 5.18
N ILE A 124 6.39 -0.64 4.20
CA ILE A 124 5.84 -1.99 4.40
C ILE A 124 6.98 -2.94 4.76
N GLN A 125 7.86 -3.22 3.79
CA GLN A 125 8.97 -4.16 3.98
C GLN A 125 10.10 -3.90 2.99
N HIS A 126 11.34 -4.00 3.48
CA HIS A 126 12.53 -4.19 2.68
C HIS A 126 12.56 -5.62 2.14
N ASN A 127 12.98 -5.74 0.90
CA ASN A 127 13.45 -7.02 0.38
C ASN A 127 14.75 -7.47 1.15
N VAL A 128 15.10 -8.78 1.28
CA VAL A 128 16.38 -9.31 1.92
C VAL A 128 17.08 -10.44 1.10
N THR A 129 18.41 -10.59 1.01
CA THR A 129 19.12 -10.87 -0.29
C THR A 129 18.65 -12.02 -1.19
N ALA A 130 18.64 -11.74 -2.51
CA ALA A 130 18.23 -12.64 -3.60
C ALA A 130 18.64 -14.10 -3.37
N ARG A 131 17.64 -15.00 -3.38
CA ARG A 131 17.80 -16.45 -3.18
C ARG A 131 17.16 -17.18 -4.36
N PRO A 132 17.61 -18.42 -4.68
CA PRO A 132 17.04 -19.21 -5.78
C PRO A 132 15.62 -19.74 -5.51
N HIS A 133 14.95 -19.32 -4.43
CA HIS A 133 13.62 -19.78 -4.03
C HIS A 133 12.74 -18.58 -3.68
N TYR A 134 11.56 -18.51 -4.29
CA TYR A 134 10.52 -17.56 -3.91
C TYR A 134 10.05 -17.84 -2.47
N ARG A 135 9.73 -16.77 -1.74
CA ARG A 135 8.98 -16.84 -0.48
C ARG A 135 7.88 -15.80 -0.52
N VAL A 136 6.68 -16.20 -0.09
CA VAL A 136 5.64 -15.25 0.29
C VAL A 136 6.00 -14.75 1.68
N HIS A 137 6.07 -13.43 1.82
CA HIS A 137 6.05 -12.76 3.12
C HIS A 137 4.62 -12.36 3.47
N GLU A 138 4.31 -12.18 4.75
CA GLU A 138 3.07 -11.55 5.19
C GLU A 138 3.40 -10.50 6.26
N VAL A 139 3.00 -9.26 6.02
CA VAL A 139 3.13 -8.14 6.96
C VAL A 139 1.72 -7.73 7.36
N GLU A 140 1.39 -7.85 8.64
CA GLU A 140 0.09 -7.46 9.19
C GLU A 140 0.25 -6.29 10.16
N TRP A 141 -0.41 -5.16 9.87
CA TRP A 141 -0.55 -4.04 10.79
C TRP A 141 -1.94 -4.07 11.43
N ASN A 142 -2.05 -3.88 12.76
CA ASN A 142 -3.30 -4.07 13.51
C ASN A 142 -3.38 -3.12 14.73
N VAL A 143 -4.48 -2.36 14.84
CA VAL A 143 -4.71 -1.35 15.91
C VAL A 143 -4.58 -1.92 17.32
N ASN A 144 -4.97 -3.19 17.52
CA ASN A 144 -5.06 -3.81 18.84
C ASN A 144 -3.86 -4.72 19.15
N LYS A 145 -2.95 -4.93 18.19
CA LYS A 145 -1.80 -5.82 18.32
C LYS A 145 -0.57 -5.15 17.68
N PRO A 146 0.34 -4.55 18.47
CA PRO A 146 1.59 -4.02 17.92
C PRO A 146 2.38 -5.14 17.24
N MET A 147 3.00 -4.82 16.11
CA MET A 147 3.74 -5.81 15.33
C MET A 147 5.08 -6.13 16.00
N ASP A 148 5.38 -7.42 16.18
CA ASP A 148 6.72 -7.87 16.59
C ASP A 148 7.77 -7.40 15.57
N PRO A 149 8.93 -6.88 15.99
CA PRO A 149 9.90 -6.24 15.09
C PRO A 149 10.63 -7.25 14.18
N ILE A 150 10.01 -7.62 13.07
CA ILE A 150 10.58 -8.49 12.03
C ILE A 150 11.57 -7.69 11.17
N GLU A 151 12.81 -8.18 11.06
CA GLU A 151 13.91 -7.56 10.28
C GLU A 151 13.45 -7.05 8.89
N GLY A 152 13.71 -5.77 8.64
CA GLY A 152 13.40 -5.11 7.36
C GLY A 152 11.94 -4.65 7.21
N THR A 153 11.05 -5.01 8.12
CA THR A 153 9.63 -4.60 8.11
C THR A 153 9.46 -3.21 8.74
N GLY A 154 8.42 -2.46 8.36
CA GLY A 154 8.02 -1.26 9.08
C GLY A 154 6.92 -1.52 10.10
N ASP A 155 6.93 -0.74 11.17
CA ASP A 155 5.96 -0.74 12.29
C ASP A 155 4.48 -0.64 11.85
N GLY A 156 4.20 0.18 10.82
CA GLY A 156 2.83 0.54 10.46
C GLY A 156 2.22 1.59 11.38
N ASP A 157 3.02 2.26 12.20
CA ASP A 157 2.56 3.14 13.29
C ASP A 157 1.62 4.24 12.79
N GLY A 158 0.42 4.29 13.37
CA GLY A 158 -0.63 5.22 12.99
C GLY A 158 -1.26 4.99 11.60
N PHE A 159 -0.89 3.94 10.85
CA PHE A 159 -1.44 3.70 9.50
C PHE A 159 -2.92 3.33 9.56
N VAL A 160 -3.26 2.33 10.37
CA VAL A 160 -4.62 1.75 10.42
C VAL A 160 -5.59 2.73 11.09
N GLU A 161 -5.08 3.52 12.03
CA GLU A 161 -5.75 4.61 12.74
C GLU A 161 -5.98 5.84 11.86
N THR A 162 -5.17 6.02 10.80
CA THR A 162 -5.29 7.14 9.85
C THR A 162 -6.25 6.82 8.70
N LEU A 163 -6.42 5.54 8.34
CA LEU A 163 -7.36 5.10 7.32
C LEU A 163 -8.81 5.40 7.70
N LYS A 164 -9.64 5.64 6.68
CA LYS A 164 -11.07 5.91 6.77
C LYS A 164 -11.84 5.18 5.67
N PRO A 165 -13.17 5.03 5.81
CA PRO A 165 -14.04 4.68 4.70
C PRO A 165 -13.82 5.61 3.49
N GLY A 166 -13.94 5.07 2.28
CA GLY A 166 -13.70 5.78 1.02
C GLY A 166 -12.23 6.00 0.64
N ASP A 167 -11.27 5.82 1.57
CA ASP A 167 -9.84 5.86 1.24
C ASP A 167 -9.43 4.68 0.35
N ARG A 168 -8.33 4.83 -0.40
CA ARG A 168 -7.64 3.74 -1.09
C ARG A 168 -6.20 3.60 -0.57
N ILE A 169 -5.68 2.37 -0.57
CA ILE A 169 -4.28 2.08 -0.24
C ILE A 169 -3.47 1.98 -1.53
N ALA A 170 -2.49 2.87 -1.69
CA ALA A 170 -1.54 2.86 -2.81
C ALA A 170 -0.19 2.30 -2.37
N VAL A 171 0.29 1.28 -3.07
CA VAL A 171 1.56 0.59 -2.79
C VAL A 171 2.58 0.94 -3.86
N TYR A 172 3.71 1.50 -3.43
CA TYR A 172 4.86 1.82 -4.27
C TYR A 172 5.97 0.78 -4.08
N ALA A 173 6.47 0.23 -5.18
CA ALA A 173 7.74 -0.49 -5.20
C ALA A 173 8.87 0.53 -5.42
N ARG A 174 9.84 0.57 -4.51
CA ARG A 174 10.95 1.54 -4.51
C ARG A 174 12.31 0.87 -4.68
N ALA A 175 13.27 1.60 -5.24
CA ALA A 175 14.66 1.21 -5.45
C ALA A 175 15.60 2.42 -5.28
N MET A 176 16.79 2.21 -4.70
CA MET A 176 17.71 3.29 -4.34
C MET A 176 19.17 2.86 -4.50
N PHE A 177 20.05 3.81 -4.82
CA PHE A 177 21.49 3.67 -5.15
C PHE A 177 21.74 2.95 -6.50
N PRO A 178 22.83 3.26 -7.22
CA PRO A 178 23.10 2.67 -8.54
C PRO A 178 23.15 1.13 -8.51
N GLY A 179 22.63 0.50 -9.58
CA GLY A 179 22.71 -0.96 -9.79
C GLY A 179 21.62 -1.79 -9.12
N TRP A 180 20.74 -1.20 -8.31
CA TRP A 180 19.66 -1.92 -7.64
C TRP A 180 18.32 -1.87 -8.38
N ALA A 181 17.57 -2.98 -8.30
CA ALA A 181 16.23 -3.09 -8.89
C ALA A 181 15.27 -3.82 -7.94
N ASN A 182 14.06 -3.28 -7.79
CA ASN A 182 12.97 -3.96 -7.10
C ASN A 182 12.21 -4.82 -8.10
N HIS A 183 12.17 -6.13 -7.89
CA HIS A 183 11.47 -7.09 -8.74
C HIS A 183 10.20 -7.56 -8.03
N VAL A 184 9.05 -7.22 -8.59
CA VAL A 184 7.73 -7.54 -8.03
C VAL A 184 7.01 -8.47 -9.00
N ALA A 185 6.80 -9.73 -8.61
CA ALA A 185 6.03 -10.69 -9.42
C ALA A 185 4.56 -10.78 -8.98
N GLU A 186 4.30 -10.60 -7.69
CA GLU A 186 2.99 -10.66 -7.06
C GLU A 186 2.97 -9.67 -5.89
N PHE A 187 1.83 -9.02 -5.68
CA PHE A 187 1.50 -8.29 -4.46
C PHE A 187 -0.01 -8.40 -4.21
N GLN A 188 -0.39 -8.43 -2.93
CA GLN A 188 -1.77 -8.52 -2.46
C GLN A 188 -1.97 -7.55 -1.30
N ILE A 189 -3.16 -6.97 -1.19
CA ILE A 189 -3.61 -6.16 -0.06
C ILE A 189 -4.92 -6.78 0.42
N ASP A 190 -4.96 -7.24 1.67
CA ASP A 190 -6.21 -7.64 2.34
C ASP A 190 -6.54 -6.62 3.42
N VAL A 191 -7.68 -5.92 3.31
CA VAL A 191 -8.21 -4.99 4.32
C VAL A 191 -9.32 -5.72 5.08
N ARG A 192 -9.04 -6.10 6.33
CA ARG A 192 -10.03 -6.71 7.23
C ARG A 192 -10.75 -5.62 8.00
N TYR A 193 -12.08 -5.67 8.09
CA TYR A 193 -12.87 -4.68 8.83
C TYR A 193 -14.06 -5.32 9.55
N SER A 194 -14.48 -4.74 10.67
CA SER A 194 -15.85 -4.96 11.18
C SER A 194 -16.76 -3.88 10.62
N ILE A 195 -18.03 -4.22 10.42
CA ILE A 195 -19.13 -3.26 10.16
C ILE A 195 -19.81 -2.98 11.50
#